data_AF-A0A7C5CEQ4-F1
#
_entry.id   AF-A0A7C5CEQ4-F1
#
_cell.length_a   1.000
_cell.length_b   1.000
_cell.length_c   1.000
_cell.angle_alpha   90.00
_cell.angle_beta   90.00
_cell.angle_gamma   90.00
#
_symmetry.space_group_name_H-M   'P 1'
#
loop_
_entity.id
_entity.type
_entity.pdbx_description
1 polymer ?
#
loop_
_entity_poly.entity_id
_entity_poly.type
_entity_poly.pdbx_seq_one_letter_code
_entity_poly.pdbx_strand_id
1 'polypeptide(L)' 'MAWTDDRVSILKKLWMEGLSASQIAVELGEGVTRNAVIGKVHRLKLSGRAKPA' A
#
# COMPACT_ATOMS: atom_id res chain seq x y z
N MET A 1 -13.74 -4.87 4.43
CA MET A 1 -13.00 -3.58 4.36
C MET A 1 -13.06 -3.04 2.94
N ALA A 2 -13.49 -1.79 2.75
CA ALA A 2 -13.54 -1.16 1.42
C ALA A 2 -12.22 -0.42 1.12
N TRP A 3 -11.74 -0.49 -0.12
CA TRP A 3 -10.67 0.37 -0.60
C TRP A 3 -11.26 1.69 -1.08
N THR A 4 -11.43 2.64 -0.17
CA THR A 4 -11.83 4.01 -0.51
C THR A 4 -10.72 4.74 -1.25
N ASP A 5 -11.07 5.81 -1.96
CA ASP A 5 -10.10 6.61 -2.70
C ASP A 5 -9.01 7.19 -1.80
N ASP A 6 -9.37 7.61 -0.57
CA ASP A 6 -8.40 8.08 0.44
C ASP A 6 -7.39 6.99 0.82
N ARG A 7 -7.85 5.77 1.08
CA ARG A 7 -6.97 4.62 1.39
C ARG A 7 -6.08 4.27 0.20
N VAL A 8 -6.60 4.39 -1.02
CA VAL A 8 -5.82 4.19 -2.24
C VAL A 8 -4.77 5.28 -2.42
N SER A 9 -5.11 6.54 -2.12
CA SER A 9 -4.19 7.67 -2.16
C SER A 9 -3.03 7.49 -1.17
N ILE A 10 -3.33 7.14 0.08
CA ILE A 10 -2.33 6.83 1.11
C ILE A 10 -1.45 5.66 0.69
N LEU A 11 -2.04 4.55 0.21
CA LEU A 11 -1.27 3.41 -0.28
C LEU A 11 -0.28 3.80 -1.39
N LYS A 12 -0.73 4.59 -2.38
CA LYS A 12 0.14 5.03 -3.48
C LYS A 12 1.30 5.88 -2.95
N LYS A 13 1.01 6.84 -2.09
CA LYS A 13 2.02 7.72 -1.48
C LYS A 13 3.09 6.89 -0.75
N LEU A 14 2.68 6.07 0.21
CA LEU A 14 3.60 5.28 1.03
C LEU A 14 4.39 4.26 0.19
N TRP A 15 3.77 3.66 -0.84
CA TRP A 15 4.47 2.76 -1.75
C TRP A 15 5.56 3.48 -2.56
N MET A 16 5.27 4.68 -3.05
CA MET A 16 6.25 5.51 -3.76
C MET A 16 7.37 6.03 -2.85
N GLU A 17 7.09 6.25 -1.57
CA GLU A 17 8.08 6.56 -0.53
C GLU A 17 8.97 5.37 -0.15
N GLY A 18 8.69 4.19 -0.70
CA GLY A 18 9.53 3.03 -0.46
C GLY A 18 9.10 2.17 0.73
N LEU A 19 7.91 2.37 1.30
CA LEU A 19 7.44 1.55 2.43
C LEU A 19 7.04 0.14 1.99
N SER A 20 7.39 -0.84 2.81
CA SER A 20 6.99 -2.23 2.60
C SER A 20 5.48 -2.43 2.80
N ALA A 21 4.92 -3.49 2.21
CA ALA A 21 3.50 -3.79 2.34
C ALA A 21 3.05 -4.03 3.80
N SER A 22 3.93 -4.51 4.68
CA SER A 22 3.64 -4.67 6.12
C SER A 22 3.57 -3.31 6.83
N GLN A 23 4.48 -2.38 6.52
CA GLN A 23 4.44 -1.02 7.06
C GLN A 23 3.17 -0.29 6.58
N ILE A 24 2.86 -0.38 5.29
CA ILE A 24 1.65 0.23 4.73
C ILE A 24 0.38 -0.37 5.36
N ALA A 25 0.37 -1.67 5.67
CA ALA A 25 -0.75 -2.30 6.34
C ALA A 25 -0.96 -1.74 7.77
N VAL A 26 0.12 -1.46 8.50
CA VAL A 26 0.06 -0.79 9.81
C VAL A 26 -0.50 0.62 9.66
N GLU A 27 0.00 1.41 8.70
CA GLU A 27 -0.46 2.79 8.46
C GLU A 27 -1.92 2.88 8.02
N LEU A 28 -2.40 1.92 7.22
CA LEU A 28 -3.79 1.87 6.78
C LEU A 28 -4.75 1.36 7.87
N GLY A 29 -4.24 0.72 8.92
CA GLY A 29 -5.02 0.29 10.08
C GLY A 29 -5.98 -0.88 9.81
N GLU A 30 -7.01 -0.97 10.66
CA GLU A 30 -7.85 -2.16 10.83
C GLU A 30 -8.36 -2.80 9.52
N GLY A 31 -8.27 -4.12 9.45
CA GLY A 31 -8.78 -4.91 8.33
C GLY A 31 -7.91 -4.91 7.07
N VAL A 32 -6.75 -4.23 7.08
CA VAL A 32 -5.75 -4.34 6.00
C VAL A 32 -4.53 -5.11 6.47
N THR A 33 -4.28 -6.23 5.78
CA THR A 33 -3.09 -7.06 6.01
C THR A 33 -2.03 -6.79 4.95
N ARG A 34 -0.79 -7.24 5.21
CA ARG A 34 0.30 -7.22 4.21
C ARG A 34 -0.15 -7.77 2.85
N ASN A 35 -0.87 -8.88 2.85
CA ASN A 35 -1.32 -9.53 1.61
C ASN A 35 -2.44 -8.74 0.91
N ALA A 36 -3.32 -8.07 1.68
CA ALA A 36 -4.31 -7.16 1.11
C ALA A 36 -3.65 -5.98 0.39
N VAL A 37 -2.58 -5.41 0.96
CA VAL A 37 -1.77 -4.36 0.34
C VAL A 37 -1.12 -4.86 -0.94
N ILE A 38 -0.43 -6.02 -0.91
CA ILE A 38 0.20 -6.61 -2.12
C ILE A 38 -0.83 -6.81 -3.23
N GLY A 39 -1.99 -7.41 -2.90
CA GLY A 39 -3.05 -7.62 -3.87
C GLY A 39 -3.59 -6.30 -4.45
N LYS A 40 -3.70 -5.24 -3.64
CA LYS A 40 -4.15 -3.94 -4.12
C LYS A 40 -3.10 -3.24 -4.99
N VAL A 41 -1.83 -3.24 -4.58
CA VAL A 41 -0.69 -2.72 -5.37
C VAL A 41 -0.68 -3.37 -6.76
N HIS A 42 -0.82 -4.70 -6.81
CA HIS A 42 -0.88 -5.45 -8.08
C HIS A 42 -2.07 -5.03 -8.96
N ARG A 43 -3.28 -4.93 -8.40
CA ARG A 43 -4.48 -4.48 -9.13
C ARG A 43 -4.35 -3.03 -9.62
N LEU A 44 -3.64 -2.18 -8.88
CA LEU A 44 -3.37 -0.79 -9.26
C LEU A 44 -2.23 -0.64 -10.27
N LYS A 45 -1.53 -1.73 -10.63
CA LYS A 45 -0.38 -1.74 -11.54
C LYS A 45 0.70 -0.72 -11.13
N LEU A 46 0.91 -0.55 -9.83
CA LEU A 46 1.96 0.35 -9.35
C LEU A 46 3.32 -0.26 -9.70
N SER A 47 4.23 0.60 -10.18
CA SER A 47 5.61 0.22 -10.49
C SER A 47 6.36 -0.23 -9.23
N GLY A 48 7.57 -0.77 -9.42
CA GLY A 48 8.44 -1.18 -8.32
C GLY A 48 8.53 -0.08 -7.24
N ARG A 49 8.48 -0.52 -5.98
CA ARG A 49 8.69 0.31 -4.80
C ARG A 49 10.02 1.06 -4.92
N ALA A 50 10.08 2.31 -4.49
CA ALA A 50 11.34 3.04 -4.42
C ALA A 50 12.38 2.23 -3.63
N LYS A 51 13.57 2.05 -4.20
CA LYS A 51 14.66 1.38 -3.48
C LYS A 51 15.08 2.31 -2.33
N PRO A 52 15.18 1.82 -1.08
CA PRO A 52 15.85 2.59 -0.05
C PRO A 52 17.29 2.88 -0.53
N ALA A 53 17.75 4.11 -0.29
CA ALA A 53 19.14 4.50 -0.55
C ALA A 53 20.12 3.67 0.29
#